data_AF-A0A1A8IUH2-F1
#
_entry.id   AF-A0A1A8IUH2-F1
#
_cell.length_a   1.000
_cell.length_b   1.000
_cell.length_c   1.000
_cell.angle_alpha   90.00
_cell.angle_beta   90.00
_cell.angle_gamma   90.00
#
_symmetry.space_group_name_H-M   'P 1'
#
loop_
_entity.id
_entity.type
_entity.pdbx_description
1 polymer ?
#
loop_
_entity_poly.entity_id
_entity_poly.type
_entity_poly.pdbx_seq_one_letter_code
_entity_poly.pdbx_strand_id
1 'polypeptide(L)'
;DSFVCTCRPGYVLNADRKTCSRSDACAQGHDCQHLCVSNGASYVCKCRVGYVLNMDKKTCSRWDACAQGHDCQHICLNNGESYNCKCREGYLLNADQKTCSQEMRSEITQDACMCEAQIVFQKKMHSAIQELSRKIDKLSDKVSEIEGNFQH
;
A
#
# COMPACT_ATOMS: atom_id res chain seq x y z
N ASP A 1 6.17 -53.87 -48.53
CA ASP A 1 6.89 -52.82 -47.77
C ASP A 1 5.95 -51.72 -47.31
N SER A 2 5.97 -51.38 -46.02
CA SER A 2 5.31 -50.17 -45.51
C SER A 2 6.36 -49.16 -45.08
N PHE A 3 6.27 -47.94 -45.62
CA PHE A 3 7.13 -46.83 -45.24
C PHE A 3 6.41 -46.01 -44.16
N VAL A 4 7.04 -45.82 -43.00
CA VAL A 4 6.52 -44.97 -41.92
C VAL A 4 7.24 -43.64 -41.95
N CYS A 5 6.49 -42.55 -42.06
CA CYS A 5 7.02 -41.20 -41.96
C CYS A 5 7.21 -40.82 -40.48
N THR A 6 8.39 -40.31 -40.13
CA THR A 6 8.70 -39.78 -38.80
C THR A 6 9.14 -38.33 -38.89
N CYS A 7 8.80 -37.53 -37.88
CA CYS A 7 9.15 -36.12 -37.83
C CYS A 7 10.44 -35.89 -37.05
N ARG A 8 11.13 -34.79 -37.35
CA ARG A 8 12.28 -34.33 -36.56
C ARG A 8 11.84 -33.96 -35.13
N PRO A 9 12.73 -34.03 -34.12
CA PRO A 9 12.42 -33.56 -32.77
C PRO A 9 11.85 -32.14 -32.78
N GLY A 10 10.75 -31.91 -32.05
CA GLY A 10 10.03 -30.63 -32.04
C GLY A 10 8.98 -30.47 -33.14
N TYR A 11 8.64 -31.55 -33.84
CA TYR A 11 7.58 -31.60 -34.85
C TYR A 11 6.68 -32.83 -34.63
N VAL A 12 5.40 -32.66 -34.92
CA VAL A 12 4.36 -33.70 -34.81
C VAL A 12 3.85 -34.02 -36.21
N LEU A 13 3.62 -35.30 -36.48
CA LEU A 13 3.06 -35.74 -37.76
C LEU A 13 1.60 -35.30 -37.85
N ASN A 14 1.26 -34.63 -38.94
CA ASN A 14 -0.08 -34.14 -39.19
C ASN A 14 -1.05 -35.29 -39.52
N ALA A 15 -2.35 -35.00 -39.51
CA ALA A 15 -3.40 -35.98 -39.80
C ALA A 15 -3.28 -36.65 -41.18
N ASP A 16 -2.60 -35.99 -42.12
CA ASP A 16 -2.31 -36.52 -43.46
C ASP A 16 -1.24 -37.64 -43.47
N ARG A 17 -0.60 -37.89 -42.33
CA ARG A 17 0.51 -38.85 -42.12
C ARG A 17 1.72 -38.62 -43.02
N LYS A 18 1.88 -37.42 -43.57
CA LYS A 18 2.92 -37.07 -44.55
C LYS A 18 3.64 -35.79 -44.21
N THR A 19 2.96 -34.80 -43.64
CA THR A 19 3.55 -33.51 -43.29
C THR A 19 3.77 -33.41 -41.79
N CYS A 20 4.73 -32.59 -41.39
CA CYS A 20 5.09 -32.36 -40.00
C CYS A 20 4.86 -30.89 -39.65
N SER A 21 4.10 -30.62 -38.59
CA SER A 21 3.96 -29.28 -38.01
C SER A 21 4.79 -29.16 -36.75
N ARG A 22 5.21 -27.95 -36.39
CA ARG A 22 5.96 -27.73 -35.15
C ARG A 22 5.11 -28.19 -33.96
N SER A 23 5.71 -28.92 -33.03
CA SER A 23 5.03 -29.29 -31.79
C SER A 23 4.78 -28.04 -30.97
N ASP A 24 3.52 -27.77 -30.65
CA ASP A 24 3.16 -26.74 -29.68
C ASP A 24 3.12 -27.38 -28.29
N ALA A 25 4.24 -27.31 -27.58
CA ALA A 25 4.36 -27.86 -26.24
C ALA A 25 3.35 -27.25 -25.25
N CYS A 26 2.92 -26.00 -25.47
CA CYS A 26 1.87 -25.36 -24.66
C CYS A 26 0.49 -26.01 -24.88
N ALA A 27 0.17 -26.41 -26.11
CA ALA A 27 -1.10 -27.07 -26.43
C ALA A 27 -1.17 -28.52 -25.90
N GLN A 28 -0.03 -29.12 -25.54
CA GLN A 28 0.06 -30.45 -24.94
C GLN A 28 -0.16 -30.46 -23.42
N GLY A 29 -0.27 -29.28 -22.80
CA GLY A 29 -0.39 -29.10 -21.36
C GLY A 29 0.88 -28.53 -20.73
N HIS A 30 0.73 -27.55 -19.83
CA HIS A 30 1.84 -26.85 -19.19
C HIS A 30 1.52 -26.45 -17.75
N ASP A 31 2.56 -26.25 -16.94
CA ASP A 31 2.43 -25.86 -15.53
C ASP A 31 2.64 -24.34 -15.30
N CYS A 32 2.71 -23.54 -16.36
CA CYS A 32 2.92 -22.09 -16.23
C CYS A 32 1.74 -21.41 -15.53
N GLN A 33 2.03 -20.60 -14.51
CA GLN A 33 1.00 -19.85 -13.80
C GLN A 33 0.31 -18.79 -14.68
N HIS A 34 1.06 -18.15 -15.59
CA HIS A 34 0.55 -17.05 -16.42
C HIS A 34 0.57 -17.35 -17.91
N LEU A 35 1.73 -17.25 -18.55
CA LEU A 35 1.86 -17.37 -20.01
C LEU A 35 2.80 -18.52 -20.32
N CYS A 36 2.42 -19.37 -21.28
CA CYS A 36 3.28 -20.39 -21.85
C CYS A 36 3.76 -19.95 -23.22
N VAL A 37 5.06 -20.15 -23.50
CA VAL A 37 5.65 -19.89 -24.81
C VAL A 37 6.35 -21.16 -25.28
N SER A 38 5.87 -21.73 -26.38
CA SER A 38 6.47 -22.91 -26.98
C SER A 38 7.87 -22.62 -27.52
N ASN A 39 8.82 -23.47 -27.14
CA ASN A 39 10.22 -23.43 -27.51
C ASN A 39 10.65 -24.79 -28.09
N GLY A 40 10.26 -25.04 -29.34
CA GLY A 40 10.52 -26.33 -30.00
C GLY A 40 9.68 -27.45 -29.39
N ALA A 41 10.35 -28.48 -28.85
CA ALA A 41 9.69 -29.59 -28.15
C ALA A 41 9.36 -29.30 -26.67
N SER A 42 9.85 -28.19 -26.11
CA SER A 42 9.55 -27.76 -24.74
C SER A 42 8.77 -26.45 -24.73
N TYR A 43 8.41 -25.97 -23.55
CA TYR A 43 7.93 -24.61 -23.35
C TYR A 43 8.77 -23.87 -22.31
N VAL A 44 8.62 -22.55 -22.29
CA VAL A 44 9.08 -21.67 -21.23
C VAL A 44 7.91 -20.86 -20.68
N CYS A 45 7.89 -20.63 -19.37
CA CYS A 45 6.87 -19.79 -18.76
C CYS A 45 7.29 -18.32 -18.77
N LYS A 46 6.31 -17.44 -18.96
CA LYS A 46 6.46 -15.99 -18.84
C LYS A 46 5.39 -15.43 -17.92
N CYS A 47 5.69 -14.30 -17.32
CA CYS A 47 4.75 -13.57 -16.47
C CYS A 47 4.10 -12.42 -17.23
N ARG A 48 2.87 -12.07 -16.83
CA ARG A 48 2.20 -10.85 -17.31
C ARG A 48 2.97 -9.60 -16.83
N VAL A 49 2.70 -8.46 -17.45
CA VAL A 49 3.27 -7.17 -17.05
C VAL A 49 3.04 -6.93 -15.55
N GLY A 50 4.07 -6.45 -14.84
CA GLY A 50 4.05 -6.24 -13.38
C GLY A 50 4.36 -7.48 -12.53
N TYR A 51 4.83 -8.59 -13.13
CA TYR A 51 5.19 -9.82 -12.42
C TYR A 51 6.56 -10.36 -12.89
N VAL A 52 7.28 -11.01 -11.97
CA VAL A 52 8.59 -11.64 -12.19
C VAL A 52 8.46 -13.15 -12.09
N LEU A 53 9.17 -13.86 -12.98
CA LEU A 53 9.24 -15.32 -12.94
C LEU A 53 10.09 -15.77 -11.75
N ASN A 54 9.53 -16.62 -10.91
CA ASN A 54 10.20 -17.17 -9.73
C ASN A 54 11.29 -18.19 -10.12
N MET A 55 12.12 -18.57 -9.14
CA MET A 55 13.24 -19.51 -9.35
C MET A 55 12.80 -20.90 -9.85
N ASP A 56 11.55 -21.30 -9.59
CA ASP A 56 10.97 -22.54 -10.10
C ASP A 56 10.69 -22.50 -11.63
N LYS A 57 10.84 -21.34 -12.27
CA LYS A 57 10.60 -21.07 -13.68
C LYS A 57 9.15 -21.33 -14.13
N LYS A 58 8.20 -21.41 -13.19
CA LYS A 58 6.79 -21.75 -13.44
C LYS A 58 5.83 -20.74 -12.82
N THR A 59 6.12 -20.28 -11.60
CA THR A 59 5.29 -19.33 -10.86
C THR A 59 5.77 -17.90 -11.01
N CYS A 60 4.87 -16.96 -10.77
CA CYS A 60 5.04 -15.53 -10.95
C CYS A 60 4.69 -14.80 -9.66
N SER A 61 5.63 -14.01 -9.16
CA SER A 61 5.39 -13.07 -8.05
C SER A 61 5.20 -11.67 -8.60
N ARG A 62 4.43 -10.82 -7.91
CA ARG A 62 4.31 -9.41 -8.29
C ARG A 62 5.70 -8.78 -8.25
N TRP A 63 5.98 -7.88 -9.20
CA TRP A 63 7.18 -7.06 -9.15
C TRP A 63 7.24 -6.33 -7.81
N ASP A 64 8.36 -6.50 -7.11
CA ASP A 64 8.60 -5.84 -5.84
C ASP A 64 9.80 -4.93 -5.99
N ALA A 65 9.51 -3.65 -6.22
CA ALA A 65 10.53 -2.63 -6.38
C ALA A 65 11.41 -2.50 -5.11
N CYS A 66 10.88 -2.80 -3.91
CA CYS A 66 11.66 -2.79 -2.69
C CYS A 66 12.68 -3.94 -2.64
N ALA A 67 12.31 -5.13 -3.16
CA ALA A 67 13.20 -6.29 -3.19
C ALA A 67 14.33 -6.17 -4.23
N GLN A 68 14.21 -5.27 -5.21
CA GLN A 68 15.26 -5.01 -6.21
C GLN A 68 16.33 -4.04 -5.73
N GLY A 69 16.17 -3.46 -4.54
CA GLY A 69 17.03 -2.41 -3.99
C GLY A 69 16.36 -1.05 -4.02
N HIS A 70 16.51 -0.31 -2.91
CA HIS A 70 15.88 0.99 -2.72
C HIS A 70 16.77 1.93 -1.89
N ASP A 71 16.53 3.22 -2.03
CA ASP A 71 17.31 4.26 -1.33
C ASP A 71 16.59 4.80 -0.07
N CYS A 72 15.48 4.20 0.33
CA CYS A 72 14.76 4.63 1.54
C CYS A 72 15.62 4.48 2.80
N GLN A 73 15.71 5.55 3.60
CA GLN A 73 16.45 5.51 4.87
C GLN A 73 15.82 4.54 5.89
N HIS A 74 14.49 4.43 5.90
CA HIS A 74 13.75 3.65 6.90
C HIS A 74 12.93 2.51 6.30
N ILE A 75 11.73 2.79 5.79
CA ILE A 75 10.77 1.79 5.32
C ILE A 75 10.53 2.01 3.83
N CYS A 76 10.67 0.96 3.03
CA CYS A 76 10.26 0.95 1.64
C CYS A 76 8.85 0.36 1.51
N LEU A 77 8.01 1.02 0.73
CA LEU A 77 6.66 0.59 0.41
C LEU A 77 6.57 0.34 -1.10
N ASN A 78 6.26 -0.89 -1.48
CA ASN A 78 6.11 -1.25 -2.88
C ASN A 78 4.91 -0.50 -3.50
N ASN A 79 5.12 0.13 -4.66
CA ASN A 79 4.13 0.91 -5.38
C ASN A 79 4.13 0.54 -6.89
N GLY A 80 3.78 -0.72 -7.17
CA GLY A 80 3.75 -1.25 -8.53
C GLY A 80 5.15 -1.43 -9.09
N GLU A 81 5.49 -0.69 -10.15
CA GLU A 81 6.83 -0.72 -10.77
C GLU A 81 7.84 0.19 -10.04
N SER A 82 7.39 0.97 -9.06
CA SER A 82 8.20 1.88 -8.25
C SER A 82 8.01 1.60 -6.76
N TYR A 83 8.63 2.41 -5.90
CA TYR A 83 8.45 2.38 -4.47
C TYR A 83 8.31 3.79 -3.90
N ASN A 84 7.69 3.88 -2.71
CA ASN A 84 7.69 5.08 -1.89
C ASN A 84 8.42 4.80 -0.58
N CYS A 85 9.03 5.83 0.00
CA CYS A 85 9.64 5.70 1.31
C CYS A 85 8.69 6.18 2.41
N LYS A 86 8.80 5.56 3.58
CA LYS A 86 8.10 5.95 4.79
C LYS A 86 9.08 5.99 5.95
N CYS A 87 8.87 6.93 6.85
CA CYS A 87 9.65 7.03 8.08
C CYS A 87 9.00 6.23 9.22
N ARG A 88 9.85 5.72 10.12
CA ARG A 88 9.39 5.13 11.39
C ARG A 88 8.70 6.21 12.24
N GLU A 89 7.95 5.78 13.23
CA GLU A 89 7.27 6.70 14.17
C GLU A 89 8.28 7.66 14.83
N GLY A 90 7.89 8.94 14.94
CA GLY A 90 8.77 10.01 15.46
C GLY A 90 9.75 10.60 14.43
N TYR A 91 9.58 10.29 13.13
CA TYR A 91 10.37 10.85 12.04
C TYR A 91 9.47 11.32 10.90
N LEU A 92 9.84 12.45 10.29
CA LEU A 92 9.19 13.02 9.12
C LEU A 92 10.01 12.75 7.86
N LEU A 93 9.30 12.44 6.77
CA LEU A 93 9.91 12.24 5.46
C LEU A 93 10.34 13.59 4.90
N ASN A 94 11.61 13.67 4.49
CA ASN A 94 12.19 14.88 3.94
C ASN A 94 11.72 15.14 2.50
N ALA A 95 12.01 16.35 2.00
CA ALA A 95 11.63 16.77 0.64
C ALA A 95 12.23 15.90 -0.48
N ASP A 96 13.34 15.20 -0.19
CA ASP A 96 13.95 14.25 -1.12
C ASP A 96 13.15 12.93 -1.26
N GLN A 97 12.08 12.75 -0.48
CA GLN A 97 11.21 11.57 -0.44
C GLN A 97 11.95 10.27 -0.09
N LYS A 98 13.15 10.35 0.48
CA LYS A 98 14.02 9.20 0.77
C LYS A 98 14.56 9.20 2.20
N THR A 99 14.96 10.37 2.69
CA THR A 99 15.55 10.54 4.02
C THR A 99 14.49 10.98 5.03
N CYS A 100 14.79 10.73 6.30
CA CYS A 100 13.94 10.94 7.45
C CYS A 100 14.66 11.82 8.46
N SER A 101 14.04 12.94 8.82
CA SER A 101 14.48 13.77 9.94
C SER A 101 13.65 13.43 11.16
N GLN A 102 14.28 13.46 12.35
CA GLN A 102 13.52 13.30 13.58
C GLN A 102 12.44 14.38 13.61
N GLU A 103 11.21 13.95 13.85
CA GLU A 103 10.17 14.88 14.19
C GLU A 103 10.62 15.46 15.53
N MET A 104 11.17 16.68 15.50
CA MET A 104 11.18 17.49 16.69
C MET A 104 9.70 17.68 17.00
N ARG A 105 9.13 16.77 17.80
CA ARG A 105 8.29 17.23 18.88
C ARG A 105 9.17 18.26 19.54
N SER A 106 8.94 19.52 19.21
CA SER A 106 9.01 20.53 20.22
C SER A 106 8.20 19.93 21.37
N GLU A 107 8.90 19.26 22.30
CA GLU A 107 8.74 19.65 23.68
C GLU A 107 8.59 21.15 23.60
N ILE A 108 7.46 21.63 24.11
CA ILE A 108 7.21 23.04 24.29
C ILE A 108 8.38 23.52 25.15
N THR A 109 9.51 23.82 24.50
CA THR A 109 10.55 24.65 25.03
C THR A 109 9.83 25.97 25.06
N GLN A 110 9.56 26.35 26.29
CA GLN A 110 8.78 27.50 26.65
C GLN A 110 9.56 28.74 26.23
N ASP A 111 9.64 28.98 24.92
CA ASP A 111 10.12 30.23 24.36
C ASP A 111 9.04 31.26 24.68
N ALA A 112 9.38 32.13 25.63
CA ALA A 112 8.49 33.00 26.37
C ALA A 112 7.76 34.08 25.54
N CYS A 113 7.76 34.02 24.20
CA CYS A 113 7.24 35.09 23.34
C CYS A 113 6.26 34.66 22.23
N MET A 114 5.64 33.48 22.34
CA MET A 114 4.41 33.15 21.58
C MET A 114 3.20 32.85 22.49
N CYS A 115 3.36 33.00 23.81
CA CYS A 115 2.32 32.72 24.80
C CYS A 115 1.26 33.82 24.92
N GLU A 116 1.52 35.06 24.51
CA GLU A 116 0.60 36.16 24.82
C GLU A 116 -0.75 36.00 24.12
N ALA A 117 -0.77 35.72 22.81
CA ALA A 117 -2.01 35.55 22.07
C ALA A 117 -2.82 34.33 22.55
N GLN A 118 -2.14 33.21 22.83
CA GLN A 118 -2.79 31.97 23.26
C GLN A 118 -3.29 32.04 24.71
N ILE A 119 -2.55 32.68 25.62
CA ILE A 119 -3.00 32.95 26.99
C ILE A 119 -4.17 33.94 26.99
N VAL A 120 -4.14 34.98 26.14
CA VAL A 120 -5.27 35.92 26.00
C VAL A 120 -6.51 35.20 25.49
N PHE A 121 -6.38 34.33 24.48
CA PHE A 121 -7.49 33.52 23.99
C PHE A 121 -8.02 32.55 25.06
N GLN A 122 -7.13 31.84 25.77
CA GLN A 122 -7.49 30.94 26.86
C GLN A 122 -8.18 31.67 28.02
N LYS A 123 -7.68 32.85 28.43
CA LYS A 123 -8.31 33.69 29.47
C LYS A 123 -9.67 34.22 29.03
N LYS A 124 -9.82 34.64 27.77
CA LYS A 124 -11.11 35.05 27.21
C LYS A 124 -12.10 33.89 27.17
N MET A 125 -11.65 32.71 26.76
CA MET A 125 -12.46 31.49 26.81
C MET A 125 -12.86 31.14 28.25
N HIS A 126 -11.94 31.16 29.21
CA HIS A 126 -12.23 30.88 30.61
C HIS A 126 -13.24 31.87 31.21
N SER A 127 -13.10 33.16 30.90
CA SER A 127 -14.03 34.19 31.37
C SER A 127 -15.42 34.01 30.76
N ALA A 128 -15.50 33.67 29.47
CA ALA A 128 -16.77 33.37 28.81
C ALA A 128 -17.45 32.12 29.41
N ILE A 129 -16.67 31.08 29.71
CA ILE A 129 -17.15 29.86 30.38
C ILE A 129 -17.68 30.20 31.78
N GLN A 130 -16.95 30.98 32.57
CA GLN A 130 -17.39 31.36 33.92
C GLN A 130 -18.70 32.17 33.90
N GLU A 131 -18.86 33.08 32.96
CA GLU A 131 -20.10 33.85 32.83
C GLU A 131 -21.28 32.97 32.40
N LEU A 132 -21.03 31.98 31.55
CA LEU A 132 -22.03 30.97 31.18
C LEU A 132 -22.41 30.09 32.37
N SER A 133 -21.44 29.59 33.13
CA SER A 133 -21.69 28.81 34.36
C SER A 133 -22.54 29.60 35.35
N ARG A 134 -22.20 30.87 35.60
CA ARG A 134 -22.98 31.74 36.50
C ARG A 134 -24.42 31.94 36.03
N LYS A 135 -24.64 32.01 34.71
CA LYS A 135 -26.01 32.10 34.15
C LYS A 135 -26.76 30.79 34.28
N ILE A 136 -26.09 29.65 34.13
CA ILE A 136 -26.69 28.32 34.34
C ILE A 136 -27.11 28.18 35.80
N ASP A 137 -26.25 28.54 36.76
CA ASP A 137 -26.58 28.46 38.19
C ASP A 137 -27.82 29.31 38.53
N LYS A 138 -27.88 30.55 38.02
CA LYS A 138 -29.06 31.41 38.19
C LYS A 138 -30.33 30.85 37.58
N LEU A 139 -30.21 30.14 36.45
CA LEU A 139 -31.36 29.47 35.84
C LEU A 139 -31.79 28.29 36.71
N SER A 140 -30.84 27.53 37.23
CA SER A 140 -31.08 26.40 38.13
C SER A 140 -31.85 26.85 39.38
N ASP A 141 -31.41 27.93 40.03
CA ASP A 141 -32.10 28.48 41.21
C ASP A 141 -33.54 28.87 40.91
N LYS A 142 -33.77 29.53 39.76
CA LYS A 142 -35.12 29.91 39.32
C LYS A 142 -36.00 28.71 39.00
N VAL A 143 -35.43 27.66 38.42
CA VAL A 143 -36.17 26.41 38.16
C VAL A 143 -36.58 25.79 39.49
N SER A 144 -35.68 25.70 40.46
CA SER A 144 -36.00 25.19 41.80
C SER A 144 -37.07 26.03 42.52
N GLU A 145 -37.05 27.35 42.36
CA GLU A 145 -38.08 28.25 42.92
C GLU A 145 -39.45 28.02 42.25
N ILE A 146 -39.49 27.83 40.94
CA ILE A 146 -40.72 27.50 40.21
C ILE A 146 -41.24 26.13 40.64
N GLU A 147 -40.38 25.09 40.68
CA GLU A 147 -40.76 23.75 41.11
C GLU A 147 -41.32 23.74 42.54
N GLY A 148 -40.72 24.52 43.45
CA GLY A 148 -41.23 24.69 44.82
C GLY A 148 -42.61 25.37 44.87
N ASN A 149 -42.87 26.34 44.00
CA ASN A 149 -44.17 27.02 43.92
C ASN A 149 -45.29 26.14 43.31
N PHE A 150 -44.95 25.06 42.59
CA PHE A 150 -45.92 24.07 42.09
C PHE A 150 -46.23 22.93 43.09
N GLN A 151 -45.55 22.89 44.26
CA GLN A 151 -45.78 21.92 45.34
C GLN A 151 -46.64 22.46 46.49
N HIS A 152 -47.23 23.65 46.34
CA HIS A 152 -48.29 24.22 47.19
C HIS A 152 -49.58 24.41 46.39
#